data_AF-A0A3C0FQA1-F1
#
_entry.id   AF-A0A3C0FQA1-F1
#
_cell.length_a   1.000
_cell.length_b   1.000
_cell.length_c   1.000
_cell.angle_alpha   90.00
_cell.angle_beta   90.00
_cell.angle_gamma   90.00
#
_symmetry.space_group_name_H-M   'P 1'
#
loop_
_entity.id
_entity.type
_entity.pdbx_description
1 polymer ?
#
loop_
_entity_poly.entity_id
_entity_poly.type
_entity_poly.pdbx_seq_one_letter_code
_entity_poly.pdbx_strand_id
1 'polypeptide(L)'
;MPADEGCYAGDAREEVDRMRRNVLVGMGMLPLAGMVLNPTKQAWALSNQVSMREDGRYRYIRSNAIPDHATGSFPNRKNPNSIKAQSLEFRLPLNPTKGGRFSSIDHMSFGVAVNGVPFDPFTAEFWQRDRQSGWRYEAISPTVDLGLDQNNAHVQPDGTYHYHGLPTGLIKSWSPDQHSIRIGFAADGFPIYAMFGYSDPNNPASPVVAVRSSWRVKTGTRPSGPGGTYDGTFGEDFEFVPGLGDLDEANGRETVTPEYPRGTYAYFVTESFPFVPRMLAGMPDRSFAKGPGGMGPGGQAGGPGSGPGGAPDQGRRPPPPGGGFPGQRPKFGQPPR
;
A
#
# COMPACT_ATOMS: atom_id res chain seq x y z
N MET A 1 14.79 15.58 26.88
CA MET A 1 15.17 15.30 25.48
C MET A 1 14.08 15.90 24.63
N PRO A 2 14.30 17.01 23.91
CA PRO A 2 13.26 17.56 23.05
C PRO A 2 13.04 16.59 21.90
N ALA A 3 11.78 16.19 21.68
CA ALA A 3 11.39 15.51 20.46
C ALA A 3 11.65 16.49 19.30
N ASP A 4 12.41 16.04 18.31
CA ASP A 4 12.68 16.79 17.09
C ASP A 4 11.34 16.89 16.32
N GLU A 5 10.61 17.98 16.54
CA GLU A 5 9.27 18.20 15.98
C GLU A 5 9.36 18.29 14.44
N GLY A 6 9.16 17.15 13.77
CA GLY A 6 9.08 17.08 12.30
C GLY A 6 9.82 15.91 11.64
N CYS A 7 10.66 15.18 12.37
CA CYS A 7 11.34 13.99 11.83
C CYS A 7 10.49 12.74 11.99
N TYR A 8 10.48 11.89 10.95
CA TYR A 8 9.85 10.59 11.00
C TYR A 8 10.44 9.74 12.15
N ALA A 9 9.59 9.41 13.13
CA ALA A 9 10.01 8.81 14.40
C ALA A 9 10.36 7.31 14.32
N GLY A 10 10.24 6.69 13.14
CA GLY A 10 10.45 5.24 12.97
C GLY A 10 9.36 4.41 13.66
N ASP A 11 9.71 3.16 13.97
CA ASP A 11 8.89 2.23 14.74
C ASP A 11 8.80 2.69 16.21
N ALA A 12 7.92 3.64 16.48
CA ALA A 12 7.62 4.12 17.82
C ALA A 12 6.80 3.06 18.56
N ARG A 13 7.49 2.04 19.09
CA ARG A 13 6.91 0.91 19.84
C ARG A 13 5.94 1.32 20.94
N GLU A 14 5.99 2.54 21.46
CA GLU A 14 4.98 3.05 22.42
C GLU A 14 3.57 3.06 21.84
N GLU A 15 3.42 3.31 20.54
CA GLU A 15 2.13 3.29 19.84
C GLU A 15 1.67 1.86 19.56
N VAL A 16 2.56 0.97 19.13
CA VAL A 16 2.29 -0.48 19.03
C VAL A 16 1.94 -1.07 20.39
N ASP A 17 2.66 -0.69 21.45
CA ASP A 17 2.38 -1.08 22.83
C ASP A 17 1.09 -0.44 23.35
N ARG A 18 0.72 0.75 22.88
CA ARG A 18 -0.60 1.36 23.13
C ARG A 18 -1.70 0.60 22.39
N MET A 19 -1.47 0.12 21.17
CA MET A 19 -2.40 -0.77 20.46
C MET A 19 -2.55 -2.11 21.20
N ARG A 20 -1.45 -2.69 21.70
CA ARG A 20 -1.48 -3.86 22.61
C ARG A 20 -2.38 -3.64 23.83
N ARG A 21 -2.37 -2.44 24.41
CA ARG A 21 -3.19 -2.06 25.57
C ARG A 21 -4.66 -1.74 25.22
N ASN A 22 -4.91 -1.12 24.08
CA ASN A 22 -6.25 -0.63 23.70
C ASN A 22 -7.15 -1.70 23.06
N VAL A 23 -6.59 -2.81 22.55
CA VAL A 23 -7.39 -3.97 22.09
C VAL A 23 -8.16 -4.62 23.25
N LEU A 24 -7.68 -4.50 24.50
CA LEU A 24 -8.42 -4.95 25.69
C LEU A 24 -9.63 -4.06 26.05
N VAL A 25 -9.77 -2.87 25.47
CA VAL A 25 -10.82 -1.89 25.83
C VAL A 25 -11.90 -1.75 24.76
N GLY A 26 -11.73 -2.39 23.59
CA GLY A 26 -12.67 -2.31 22.45
C GLY A 26 -13.81 -3.34 22.44
N MET A 27 -13.86 -4.29 23.39
CA MET A 27 -14.98 -5.24 23.51
C MET A 27 -15.97 -4.77 24.57
N GLY A 28 -16.65 -3.65 24.33
CA GLY A 28 -17.54 -3.10 25.35
C GLY A 28 -18.33 -1.87 24.98
N MET A 29 -18.82 -1.73 23.74
CA MET A 29 -19.83 -0.73 23.40
C MET A 29 -20.97 -1.42 22.65
N LEU A 30 -22.06 -1.66 23.39
CA LEU A 30 -23.37 -2.08 22.88
C LEU A 30 -23.87 -1.09 21.81
N PRO A 31 -24.63 -1.56 20.79
CA PRO A 31 -25.26 -0.67 19.84
C PRO A 31 -26.48 -0.03 20.52
N LEU A 32 -26.40 1.26 20.87
CA LEU A 32 -27.60 2.03 21.18
C LEU A 32 -28.20 2.54 19.87
N ALA A 33 -29.40 2.03 19.59
CA ALA A 33 -30.23 2.36 18.45
C ALA A 33 -30.68 3.82 18.44
N GLY A 34 -30.97 4.33 17.23
CA GLY A 34 -31.99 5.35 17.04
C GLY A 34 -31.51 6.70 16.51
N MET A 35 -31.00 6.74 15.28
CA MET A 35 -31.12 7.96 14.46
C MET A 35 -31.79 7.59 13.14
N VAL A 36 -33.07 7.95 13.02
CA VAL A 36 -33.81 7.89 11.76
C VAL A 36 -33.22 8.95 10.84
N LEU A 37 -32.35 8.54 9.92
CA LEU A 37 -31.91 9.38 8.82
C LEU A 37 -32.93 9.29 7.68
N ASN A 38 -33.47 10.44 7.33
CA ASN A 38 -34.33 10.68 6.19
C ASN A 38 -33.72 10.08 4.90
N PRO A 39 -34.46 9.30 4.08
CA PRO A 39 -33.91 8.63 2.92
C PRO A 39 -33.74 9.62 1.77
N THR A 40 -32.62 10.34 1.72
CA THR A 40 -32.23 11.08 0.53
C THR A 40 -31.47 10.16 -0.42
N LYS A 41 -32.19 9.76 -1.50
CA LYS A 41 -31.72 9.31 -2.81
C LYS A 41 -30.66 8.20 -2.82
N GLN A 42 -31.09 7.00 -3.21
CA GLN A 42 -30.31 5.83 -3.62
C GLN A 42 -28.86 6.14 -4.06
N ALA A 43 -27.94 6.15 -3.09
CA ALA A 43 -26.58 5.71 -3.35
C ALA A 43 -26.70 4.19 -3.44
N TRP A 44 -26.37 3.62 -4.60
CA TRP A 44 -26.02 2.20 -4.63
C TRP A 44 -24.81 2.11 -3.71
N ALA A 45 -25.00 1.64 -2.48
CA ALA A 45 -23.89 1.37 -1.59
C ALA A 45 -22.98 0.40 -2.34
N LEU A 46 -21.83 0.89 -2.81
CA LEU A 46 -20.87 0.05 -3.53
C LEU A 46 -20.49 -1.06 -2.55
N SER A 47 -20.85 -2.30 -2.88
CA SER A 47 -20.50 -3.46 -2.08
C SER A 47 -19.14 -3.99 -2.52
N ASN A 48 -18.31 -4.42 -1.58
CA ASN A 48 -17.11 -5.17 -1.90
C ASN A 48 -17.46 -6.41 -2.76
N GLN A 49 -16.74 -6.60 -3.86
CA GLN A 49 -16.80 -7.80 -4.67
C GLN A 49 -15.38 -8.26 -4.97
N VAL A 50 -14.99 -9.36 -4.33
CA VAL A 50 -13.74 -10.05 -4.59
C VAL A 50 -14.03 -11.54 -4.77
N SER A 51 -13.37 -12.16 -5.74
CA SER A 51 -13.41 -13.61 -5.91
C SER A 51 -12.00 -14.11 -6.18
N MET A 52 -11.69 -15.27 -5.64
CA MET A 52 -10.41 -15.95 -5.87
C MET A 52 -10.70 -17.33 -6.45
N ARG A 53 -9.99 -17.67 -7.52
CA ARG A 53 -10.00 -19.02 -8.08
C ARG A 53 -8.58 -19.49 -8.32
N GLU A 54 -8.39 -20.80 -8.26
CA GLU A 54 -7.12 -21.43 -8.58
C GLU A 54 -7.31 -22.25 -9.86
N ASP A 55 -6.35 -22.15 -10.77
CA ASP A 55 -6.40 -22.80 -12.07
C ASP A 55 -4.97 -23.11 -12.54
N GLY A 56 -4.66 -24.41 -12.61
CA GLY A 56 -3.32 -24.92 -12.87
C GLY A 56 -2.32 -24.46 -11.81
N ARG A 57 -1.34 -23.66 -12.23
CA ARG A 57 -0.25 -23.17 -11.36
C ARG A 57 -0.51 -21.77 -10.79
N TYR A 58 -1.68 -21.20 -11.03
CA TYR A 58 -1.97 -19.81 -10.74
C TYR A 58 -3.22 -19.62 -9.88
N ARG A 59 -3.18 -18.59 -9.04
CA ARG A 59 -4.34 -17.97 -8.41
C ARG A 59 -4.76 -16.77 -9.25
N TYR A 60 -6.06 -16.62 -9.45
CA TYR A 60 -6.67 -15.46 -10.09
C TYR A 60 -7.54 -14.75 -9.06
N ILE A 61 -7.36 -13.45 -8.90
CA ILE A 61 -8.16 -12.61 -8.00
C ILE A 61 -8.87 -11.57 -8.84
N ARG A 62 -10.21 -11.65 -8.91
CA ARG A 62 -11.04 -10.62 -9.52
C ARG A 62 -11.58 -9.70 -8.45
N SER A 63 -11.51 -8.40 -8.66
CA SER A 63 -11.87 -7.40 -7.67
C SER A 63 -12.51 -6.17 -8.29
N ASN A 64 -13.49 -5.60 -7.59
CA ASN A 64 -14.00 -4.27 -7.88
C ASN A 64 -13.29 -3.14 -7.10
N ALA A 65 -12.26 -3.46 -6.31
CA ALA A 65 -11.47 -2.54 -5.48
C ALA A 65 -12.27 -1.73 -4.45
N ILE A 66 -13.50 -2.14 -4.13
CA ILE A 66 -14.29 -1.50 -3.07
C ILE A 66 -13.94 -2.14 -1.73
N PRO A 67 -13.49 -1.41 -0.71
CA PRO A 67 -13.17 -2.00 0.59
C PRO A 67 -14.41 -2.57 1.28
N ASP A 68 -14.22 -3.60 2.10
CA ASP A 68 -15.25 -4.22 2.96
C ASP A 68 -15.25 -3.64 4.40
N HIS A 69 -14.65 -2.46 4.57
CA HIS A 69 -14.56 -1.70 5.80
C HIS A 69 -14.90 -0.23 5.55
N ALA A 70 -15.12 0.52 6.63
CA ALA A 70 -15.37 1.96 6.53
C ALA A 70 -14.14 2.70 5.98
N THR A 71 -14.37 3.67 5.11
CA THR A 71 -13.35 4.55 4.54
C THR A 71 -13.45 5.96 5.12
N GLY A 72 -12.49 6.81 4.80
CA GLY A 72 -12.68 8.25 4.90
C GLY A 72 -13.80 8.74 3.97
N SER A 73 -14.23 9.99 4.17
CA SER A 73 -15.17 10.64 3.25
C SER A 73 -14.41 11.12 2.01
N PHE A 74 -14.73 10.54 0.86
CA PHE A 74 -14.16 10.91 -0.44
C PHE A 74 -15.29 11.24 -1.42
N PRO A 75 -15.22 12.34 -2.18
CA PRO A 75 -14.13 13.30 -2.22
C PRO A 75 -14.10 14.23 -1.00
N ASN A 76 -12.94 14.81 -0.71
CA ASN A 76 -12.74 15.83 0.31
C ASN A 76 -11.69 16.87 -0.15
N ARG A 77 -11.37 17.85 0.71
CA ARG A 77 -10.43 18.93 0.37
C ARG A 77 -9.01 18.45 0.08
N LYS A 78 -8.57 17.34 0.68
CA LYS A 78 -7.22 16.79 0.55
C LYS A 78 -7.14 15.76 -0.59
N ASN A 79 -8.24 15.08 -0.89
CA ASN A 79 -8.36 14.19 -2.05
C ASN A 79 -9.69 14.44 -2.79
N PRO A 80 -9.67 15.06 -3.99
CA PRO A 80 -10.88 15.43 -4.72
C PRO A 80 -11.55 14.27 -5.47
N ASN A 81 -11.01 13.04 -5.39
CA ASN A 81 -11.51 11.89 -6.13
C ASN A 81 -12.58 11.14 -5.31
N SER A 82 -13.56 10.55 -6.00
CA SER A 82 -14.60 9.71 -5.38
C SER A 82 -14.30 8.24 -5.60
N ILE A 83 -14.57 7.38 -4.61
CA ILE A 83 -14.41 5.93 -4.75
C ILE A 83 -15.36 5.41 -5.84
N LYS A 84 -14.84 4.59 -6.76
CA LYS A 84 -15.59 3.95 -7.83
C LYS A 84 -15.19 2.48 -7.94
N ALA A 85 -16.17 1.63 -8.25
CA ALA A 85 -15.92 0.24 -8.56
C ALA A 85 -15.05 0.12 -9.82
N GLN A 86 -14.06 -0.74 -9.74
CA GLN A 86 -13.14 -1.08 -10.83
C GLN A 86 -13.48 -2.46 -11.39
N SER A 87 -12.75 -2.89 -12.43
CA SER A 87 -12.80 -4.25 -12.96
C SER A 87 -11.39 -4.79 -13.08
N LEU A 88 -10.84 -5.26 -11.96
CA LEU A 88 -9.46 -5.74 -11.85
C LEU A 88 -9.41 -7.26 -11.90
N GLU A 89 -8.38 -7.81 -12.57
CA GLU A 89 -8.02 -9.22 -12.50
C GLU A 89 -6.51 -9.34 -12.28
N PHE A 90 -6.14 -10.02 -11.20
CA PHE A 90 -4.76 -10.32 -10.84
C PHE A 90 -4.49 -11.79 -11.07
N ARG A 91 -3.29 -12.13 -11.55
CA ARG A 91 -2.80 -13.50 -11.66
C ARG A 91 -1.52 -13.64 -10.85
N LEU A 92 -1.42 -14.69 -10.05
CA LEU A 92 -0.33 -14.93 -9.11
C LEU A 92 0.11 -16.39 -9.16
N PRO A 93 1.39 -16.74 -9.06
CA PRO A 93 1.79 -18.14 -8.93
C PRO A 93 1.32 -18.72 -7.58
N LEU A 94 0.83 -19.96 -7.58
CA LEU A 94 0.43 -20.67 -6.34
C LEU A 94 1.64 -21.09 -5.50
N ASN A 95 2.76 -21.34 -6.17
CA ASN A 95 4.02 -21.76 -5.58
C ASN A 95 5.12 -20.77 -5.99
N PRO A 96 5.14 -19.56 -5.40
CA PRO A 96 6.17 -18.57 -5.68
C PRO A 96 7.54 -19.08 -5.27
N THR A 97 8.57 -18.75 -6.05
CA THR A 97 9.97 -19.08 -5.73
C THR A 97 10.77 -17.82 -5.60
N LYS A 98 11.55 -17.72 -4.53
CA LYS A 98 12.46 -16.61 -4.30
C LYS A 98 13.59 -16.65 -5.32
N GLY A 99 13.82 -15.54 -6.00
CA GLY A 99 14.99 -15.30 -6.82
C GLY A 99 16.21 -14.93 -5.98
N GLY A 100 17.38 -14.85 -6.62
CA GLY A 100 18.61 -14.42 -5.95
C GLY A 100 18.76 -12.91 -5.77
N ARG A 101 17.79 -12.11 -6.25
CA ARG A 101 17.81 -10.64 -6.19
C ARG A 101 16.39 -10.11 -6.05
N PHE A 102 16.23 -9.04 -5.28
CA PHE A 102 14.98 -8.28 -5.22
C PHE A 102 14.79 -7.46 -6.50
N SER A 103 13.53 -7.31 -6.91
CA SER A 103 13.12 -6.52 -8.08
C SER A 103 12.23 -5.36 -7.65
N SER A 104 12.48 -4.17 -8.17
CA SER A 104 11.63 -3.00 -7.90
C SER A 104 10.24 -3.17 -8.54
N ILE A 105 9.20 -2.68 -7.87
CA ILE A 105 7.82 -2.67 -8.37
C ILE A 105 7.46 -1.40 -9.15
N ASP A 106 8.46 -0.69 -9.68
CA ASP A 106 8.20 0.57 -10.38
C ASP A 106 7.12 0.37 -11.48
N HIS A 107 6.10 1.23 -11.47
CA HIS A 107 4.89 1.13 -12.29
C HIS A 107 3.99 -0.10 -12.06
N MET A 108 4.08 -0.77 -10.91
CA MET A 108 3.21 -1.87 -10.52
C MET A 108 2.56 -1.61 -9.16
N SER A 109 1.42 -2.23 -8.92
CA SER A 109 0.91 -2.41 -7.56
C SER A 109 1.75 -3.48 -6.87
N PHE A 110 2.10 -3.28 -5.60
CA PHE A 110 2.90 -4.25 -4.85
C PHE A 110 2.18 -5.60 -4.72
N GLY A 111 0.89 -5.53 -4.46
CA GLY A 111 0.06 -6.70 -4.21
C GLY A 111 -1.42 -6.32 -4.14
N VAL A 112 -2.23 -7.29 -3.76
CA VAL A 112 -3.67 -7.14 -3.57
C VAL A 112 -4.07 -7.71 -2.21
N ALA A 113 -4.87 -6.94 -1.47
CA ALA A 113 -5.41 -7.37 -0.19
C ALA A 113 -6.47 -8.47 -0.37
N VAL A 114 -6.77 -9.22 0.70
CA VAL A 114 -7.80 -10.27 0.67
C VAL A 114 -9.20 -9.72 0.37
N ASN A 115 -9.46 -8.44 0.63
CA ASN A 115 -10.68 -7.76 0.21
C ASN A 115 -10.62 -7.20 -1.22
N GLY A 116 -9.53 -7.45 -1.96
CA GLY A 116 -9.38 -7.05 -3.35
C GLY A 116 -8.89 -5.62 -3.58
N VAL A 117 -8.58 -4.86 -2.52
CA VAL A 117 -8.00 -3.50 -2.64
C VAL A 117 -6.49 -3.59 -2.93
N PRO A 118 -5.93 -2.84 -3.89
CA PRO A 118 -4.50 -2.84 -4.19
C PRO A 118 -3.63 -2.25 -3.07
N PHE A 119 -2.43 -2.80 -2.91
CA PHE A 119 -1.33 -2.20 -2.13
C PHE A 119 -0.39 -1.44 -3.06
N ASP A 120 -0.21 -0.16 -2.78
CA ASP A 120 0.42 0.81 -3.67
C ASP A 120 1.34 1.73 -2.87
N PRO A 121 2.64 1.41 -2.69
CA PRO A 121 3.50 2.20 -1.81
C PRO A 121 3.92 3.53 -2.43
N PHE A 122 4.03 3.61 -3.76
CA PHE A 122 4.55 4.79 -4.44
C PHE A 122 3.48 5.83 -4.72
N THR A 123 3.81 7.09 -4.44
CA THR A 123 3.02 8.23 -4.90
C THR A 123 3.38 8.59 -6.35
N ALA A 124 2.51 9.35 -7.02
CA ALA A 124 2.83 10.03 -8.27
C ALA A 124 3.42 11.44 -8.04
N GLU A 125 3.69 11.81 -6.78
CA GLU A 125 4.08 13.15 -6.36
C GLU A 125 5.59 13.23 -6.25
N PHE A 126 6.18 14.12 -7.05
CA PHE A 126 7.63 14.36 -7.07
C PHE A 126 7.91 15.80 -6.68
N TRP A 127 9.10 16.03 -6.12
CA TRP A 127 9.55 17.37 -5.77
C TRP A 127 9.43 18.31 -6.99
N GLN A 128 8.79 19.47 -6.78
CA GLN A 128 8.47 20.46 -7.82
C GLN A 128 7.67 19.90 -9.01
N ARG A 129 6.96 18.78 -8.84
CA ARG A 129 6.25 18.06 -9.91
C ARG A 129 7.18 17.56 -11.02
N ASP A 130 8.46 17.41 -10.72
CA ASP A 130 9.47 16.93 -11.66
C ASP A 130 9.83 15.47 -11.35
N ARG A 131 9.38 14.55 -12.21
CA ARG A 131 9.72 13.12 -12.12
C ARG A 131 11.22 12.86 -12.26
N GLN A 132 11.96 13.76 -12.90
CA GLN A 132 13.41 13.64 -13.08
C GLN A 132 14.20 14.15 -11.88
N SER A 133 13.55 14.78 -10.89
CA SER A 133 14.21 15.27 -9.68
C SER A 133 14.88 14.16 -8.87
N GLY A 134 14.38 12.92 -8.97
CA GLY A 134 14.80 11.81 -8.14
C GLY A 134 14.29 11.88 -6.71
N TRP A 135 13.35 12.78 -6.40
CA TRP A 135 12.78 12.94 -5.06
C TRP A 135 11.26 12.73 -5.10
N ARG A 136 10.79 11.61 -4.56
CA ARG A 136 9.38 11.20 -4.56
C ARG A 136 8.81 11.31 -3.15
N TYR A 137 7.70 12.02 -3.01
CA TYR A 137 7.05 12.20 -1.71
C TYR A 137 6.50 10.88 -1.18
N GLU A 138 6.63 10.68 0.11
CA GLU A 138 5.97 9.60 0.82
C GLU A 138 4.50 9.92 1.08
N ALA A 139 3.63 8.94 0.88
CA ALA A 139 2.21 9.07 1.20
C ALA A 139 1.99 9.23 2.71
N ILE A 140 2.76 8.47 3.50
CA ILE A 140 2.82 8.57 4.95
C ILE A 140 4.10 9.35 5.27
N SER A 141 3.94 10.66 5.47
CA SER A 141 5.03 11.60 5.68
C SER A 141 4.72 12.52 6.87
N PRO A 142 5.73 12.93 7.65
CA PRO A 142 5.53 13.91 8.72
C PRO A 142 5.23 15.33 8.21
N THR A 143 5.54 15.64 6.95
CA THR A 143 5.51 17.03 6.44
C THR A 143 4.47 17.26 5.34
N VAL A 144 3.96 16.20 4.71
CA VAL A 144 3.01 16.29 3.60
C VAL A 144 1.80 15.40 3.87
N ASP A 145 0.63 16.00 3.77
CA ASP A 145 -0.65 15.31 3.88
C ASP A 145 -1.24 15.07 2.48
N LEU A 146 -1.16 13.83 2.01
CA LEU A 146 -1.68 13.39 0.71
C LEU A 146 -3.13 12.86 0.78
N GLY A 147 -3.85 13.20 1.86
CA GLY A 147 -5.27 12.90 2.01
C GLY A 147 -5.56 11.44 2.28
N LEU A 148 -4.68 10.76 3.03
CA LEU A 148 -4.90 9.41 3.53
C LEU A 148 -6.04 9.42 4.56
N ASP A 149 -6.83 8.35 4.57
CA ASP A 149 -7.83 8.08 5.61
C ASP A 149 -7.24 7.23 6.76
N GLN A 150 -8.11 6.84 7.70
CA GLN A 150 -7.74 6.04 8.87
C GLN A 150 -7.18 4.63 8.55
N ASN A 151 -7.27 4.19 7.29
CA ASN A 151 -6.74 2.91 6.82
C ASN A 151 -5.43 3.08 6.02
N ASN A 152 -4.78 4.25 6.13
CA ASN A 152 -3.59 4.60 5.36
C ASN A 152 -3.83 4.48 3.84
N ALA A 153 -5.03 4.86 3.39
CA ALA A 153 -5.47 4.73 2.01
C ALA A 153 -6.09 6.01 1.48
N HIS A 154 -6.09 6.14 0.15
CA HIS A 154 -6.80 7.22 -0.52
C HIS A 154 -7.23 6.79 -1.94
N VAL A 155 -7.79 7.73 -2.71
CA VAL A 155 -8.47 7.44 -3.97
C VAL A 155 -7.71 8.03 -5.16
N GLN A 156 -7.43 7.21 -6.17
CA GLN A 156 -6.83 7.65 -7.44
C GLN A 156 -7.83 8.43 -8.31
N PRO A 157 -7.35 9.19 -9.33
CA PRO A 157 -8.24 9.91 -10.26
C PRO A 157 -9.27 9.05 -10.99
N ASP A 158 -9.00 7.76 -11.21
CA ASP A 158 -9.93 6.79 -11.81
C ASP A 158 -11.00 6.27 -10.82
N GLY A 159 -10.86 6.62 -9.54
CA GLY A 159 -11.72 6.20 -8.44
C GLY A 159 -11.24 4.97 -7.67
N THR A 160 -10.07 4.42 -7.98
CA THR A 160 -9.51 3.26 -7.26
C THR A 160 -9.08 3.65 -5.84
N TYR A 161 -9.71 3.05 -4.82
CA TYR A 161 -9.23 3.08 -3.44
C TYR A 161 -8.04 2.13 -3.28
N HIS A 162 -6.98 2.54 -2.60
CA HIS A 162 -5.74 1.74 -2.45
C HIS A 162 -4.97 2.09 -1.18
N TYR A 163 -4.25 1.12 -0.62
CA TYR A 163 -3.48 1.27 0.62
C TYR A 163 -2.02 1.67 0.36
N HIS A 164 -1.54 2.66 1.11
CA HIS A 164 -0.13 3.03 1.22
C HIS A 164 0.55 2.45 2.47
N GLY A 165 -0.24 1.96 3.44
CA GLY A 165 0.27 1.42 4.70
C GLY A 165 -0.66 0.37 5.28
N LEU A 166 -0.61 0.22 6.61
CA LEU A 166 -1.40 -0.75 7.34
C LEU A 166 -2.91 -0.50 7.18
N PRO A 167 -3.69 -1.44 6.61
CA PRO A 167 -5.12 -1.27 6.39
C PRO A 167 -5.91 -1.59 7.67
N THR A 168 -5.94 -0.67 8.63
CA THR A 168 -6.50 -0.91 9.97
C THR A 168 -7.91 -1.50 9.95
N GLY A 169 -8.82 -0.99 9.11
CA GLY A 169 -10.18 -1.47 8.98
C GLY A 169 -10.33 -2.86 8.35
N LEU A 170 -9.34 -3.31 7.56
CA LEU A 170 -9.31 -4.69 7.04
C LEU A 170 -9.04 -5.70 8.15
N ILE A 171 -8.28 -5.30 9.16
CA ILE A 171 -7.78 -6.22 10.17
C ILE A 171 -8.73 -6.18 11.37
N LYS A 172 -9.84 -6.91 11.22
CA LYS A 172 -11.02 -6.89 12.12
C LYS A 172 -10.79 -7.52 13.50
N SER A 173 -9.73 -8.32 13.63
CA SER A 173 -9.33 -8.94 14.90
C SER A 173 -7.81 -8.98 14.97
N TRP A 174 -7.26 -8.40 16.02
CA TRP A 174 -5.84 -8.49 16.35
C TRP A 174 -5.70 -9.11 17.72
N SER A 175 -4.72 -10.00 17.88
CA SER A 175 -4.15 -10.33 19.17
C SER A 175 -2.64 -10.18 19.04
N PRO A 176 -1.98 -9.44 19.94
CA PRO A 176 -0.52 -9.36 19.92
C PRO A 176 0.15 -10.68 20.29
N ASP A 177 -0.62 -11.65 20.80
CA ASP A 177 -0.18 -13.00 21.11
C ASP A 177 -0.41 -13.96 19.93
N GLN A 178 -0.96 -13.47 18.81
CA GLN A 178 -1.24 -14.28 17.64
C GLN A 178 -0.46 -13.75 16.42
N HIS A 179 0.15 -14.67 15.67
CA HIS A 179 0.72 -14.35 14.37
C HIS A 179 -0.33 -13.63 13.52
N SER A 180 0.08 -12.58 12.79
CA SER A 180 -0.84 -11.84 11.91
C SER A 180 -1.56 -12.77 10.96
N ILE A 181 -2.81 -12.46 10.66
CA ILE A 181 -3.53 -13.05 9.55
C ILE A 181 -2.86 -12.63 8.24
N ARG A 182 -2.92 -13.49 7.22
CA ARG A 182 -2.56 -13.09 5.86
C ARG A 182 -3.55 -12.04 5.36
N ILE A 183 -3.06 -10.83 5.09
CA ILE A 183 -3.86 -9.69 4.62
C ILE A 183 -3.87 -9.54 3.11
N GLY A 184 -3.01 -10.26 2.38
CA GLY A 184 -2.98 -10.21 0.92
C GLY A 184 -1.94 -11.12 0.28
N PHE A 185 -1.73 -10.90 -1.01
CA PHE A 185 -0.69 -11.55 -1.81
C PHE A 185 0.07 -10.50 -2.62
N ALA A 186 1.39 -10.60 -2.63
CA ALA A 186 2.26 -9.75 -3.45
C ALA A 186 2.20 -10.18 -4.91
N ALA A 187 2.59 -9.31 -5.84
CA ALA A 187 2.52 -9.54 -7.29
C ALA A 187 3.32 -10.76 -7.77
N ASP A 188 4.27 -11.23 -6.96
CA ASP A 188 5.06 -12.44 -7.20
C ASP A 188 4.47 -13.71 -6.56
N GLY A 189 3.33 -13.61 -5.87
CA GLY A 189 2.57 -14.72 -5.27
C GLY A 189 2.86 -15.00 -3.79
N PHE A 190 3.88 -14.40 -3.19
CA PHE A 190 4.15 -14.60 -1.76
C PHE A 190 3.09 -13.93 -0.88
N PRO A 191 2.80 -14.49 0.31
CA PRO A 191 1.82 -13.92 1.23
C PRO A 191 2.28 -12.58 1.81
N ILE A 192 1.32 -11.70 2.04
CA ILE A 192 1.50 -10.44 2.77
C ILE A 192 0.80 -10.57 4.12
N TYR A 193 1.52 -10.30 5.20
CA TYR A 193 1.00 -10.26 6.57
C TYR A 193 1.02 -8.82 7.12
N ALA A 194 0.22 -8.58 8.15
CA ALA A 194 0.39 -7.42 9.01
C ALA A 194 1.63 -7.59 9.91
N MET A 195 1.87 -6.65 10.82
CA MET A 195 3.14 -6.46 11.52
C MET A 195 3.53 -7.51 12.59
N PHE A 196 2.69 -8.48 12.92
CA PHE A 196 2.99 -9.50 13.94
C PHE A 196 3.45 -10.83 13.34
N GLY A 197 4.56 -11.37 13.86
CA GLY A 197 5.12 -12.67 13.49
C GLY A 197 5.85 -13.34 14.67
N TYR A 198 6.30 -14.58 14.48
CA TYR A 198 7.07 -15.30 15.51
C TYR A 198 8.45 -14.66 15.75
N SER A 199 8.90 -14.59 17.00
CA SER A 199 10.22 -14.02 17.33
C SER A 199 11.35 -14.87 16.78
N ASP A 200 11.21 -16.20 16.84
CA ASP A 200 12.01 -17.11 16.04
C ASP A 200 11.21 -17.46 14.77
N PRO A 201 11.64 -17.00 13.58
CA PRO A 201 10.89 -17.21 12.35
C PRO A 201 10.75 -18.68 11.97
N ASN A 202 11.49 -19.61 12.59
CA ASN A 202 11.40 -21.04 12.28
C ASN A 202 10.62 -21.84 13.34
N ASN A 203 10.15 -21.19 14.41
CA ASN A 203 9.52 -21.88 15.53
C ASN A 203 8.15 -21.27 15.87
N PRO A 204 7.04 -21.97 15.54
CA PRO A 204 5.70 -21.46 15.83
C PRO A 204 5.34 -21.49 17.33
N ALA A 205 6.17 -22.12 18.17
CA ALA A 205 6.02 -22.08 19.62
C ALA A 205 6.77 -20.90 20.27
N SER A 206 7.52 -20.10 19.49
CA SER A 206 8.18 -18.90 20.00
C SER A 206 7.16 -17.77 20.23
N PRO A 207 7.47 -16.78 21.09
CA PRO A 207 6.60 -15.62 21.30
C PRO A 207 6.25 -14.90 20.00
N VAL A 208 5.07 -14.29 19.95
CA VAL A 208 4.69 -13.37 18.87
C VAL A 208 5.21 -11.97 19.18
N VAL A 209 5.79 -11.33 18.18
CA VAL A 209 6.36 -9.98 18.26
C VAL A 209 5.92 -9.13 17.08
N ALA A 210 5.90 -7.81 17.26
CA ALA A 210 5.85 -6.91 16.12
C ALA A 210 7.21 -6.99 15.42
N VAL A 211 7.23 -7.47 14.16
CA VAL A 211 8.46 -7.58 13.37
C VAL A 211 8.88 -6.22 12.86
N ARG A 212 10.17 -5.95 12.94
CA ARG A 212 10.74 -4.62 12.72
C ARG A 212 11.32 -4.49 11.32
N SER A 213 10.99 -3.40 10.63
CA SER A 213 11.70 -3.02 9.41
C SER A 213 13.18 -2.77 9.70
N SER A 214 14.03 -3.11 8.73
CA SER A 214 15.46 -2.79 8.75
C SER A 214 15.78 -1.48 8.02
N TRP A 215 14.78 -0.64 7.78
CA TRP A 215 14.96 0.68 7.20
C TRP A 215 14.95 1.78 8.26
N ARG A 216 15.73 2.85 8.03
CA ARG A 216 15.72 4.06 8.86
C ARG A 216 15.87 5.30 8.00
N VAL A 217 15.52 6.45 8.56
CA VAL A 217 15.87 7.75 7.98
C VAL A 217 17.39 7.92 8.02
N LYS A 218 17.96 8.37 6.92
CA LYS A 218 19.39 8.71 6.81
C LYS A 218 19.74 9.83 7.78
N THR A 219 20.98 9.88 8.23
CA THR A 219 21.49 11.03 9.00
C THR A 219 22.07 12.10 8.09
N GLY A 220 22.01 13.37 8.50
CA GLY A 220 22.64 14.48 7.79
C GLY A 220 21.67 15.24 6.88
N THR A 221 22.18 15.77 5.76
CA THR A 221 21.43 16.64 4.85
C THR A 221 21.36 16.08 3.43
N ARG A 222 20.27 16.40 2.73
CA ARG A 222 20.07 16.04 1.32
C ARG A 222 21.10 16.80 0.48
N PRO A 223 21.91 16.11 -0.35
CA PRO A 223 22.97 16.74 -1.12
C PRO A 223 22.45 17.55 -2.32
N SER A 224 21.19 17.35 -2.72
CA SER A 224 20.57 17.99 -3.87
C SER A 224 19.04 18.05 -3.72
N GLY A 225 18.36 18.62 -4.73
CA GLY A 225 16.90 18.66 -4.79
C GLY A 225 16.29 19.49 -3.65
N PRO A 226 15.39 18.92 -2.82
CA PRO A 226 14.73 19.63 -1.72
C PRO A 226 15.68 20.28 -0.70
N GLY A 227 16.91 19.78 -0.57
CA GLY A 227 17.84 20.22 0.48
C GLY A 227 17.33 19.92 1.90
N GLY A 228 17.93 20.53 2.92
CA GLY A 228 17.56 20.32 4.32
C GLY A 228 18.01 18.97 4.88
N THR A 229 17.59 18.66 6.10
CA THR A 229 17.87 17.37 6.75
C THR A 229 17.01 16.26 6.15
N TYR A 230 17.50 15.02 6.21
CA TYR A 230 16.65 13.86 5.97
C TYR A 230 15.62 13.76 7.09
N ASP A 231 14.33 13.71 6.75
CA ASP A 231 13.23 13.76 7.72
C ASP A 231 12.13 12.72 7.46
N GLY A 232 12.22 11.96 6.35
CA GLY A 232 11.24 10.95 5.94
C GLY A 232 10.13 11.49 5.03
N THR A 233 10.24 12.75 4.56
CA THR A 233 9.33 13.34 3.59
C THR A 233 9.36 12.63 2.24
N PHE A 234 10.55 12.16 1.84
CA PHE A 234 10.79 11.50 0.56
C PHE A 234 11.22 10.05 0.76
N GLY A 235 10.90 9.18 -0.18
CA GLY A 235 11.35 7.78 -0.13
C GLY A 235 12.87 7.68 -0.13
N GLU A 236 13.52 8.63 -0.79
CA GLU A 236 14.98 8.74 -0.86
C GLU A 236 15.62 9.21 0.46
N ASP A 237 14.83 9.60 1.46
CA ASP A 237 15.34 9.89 2.81
C ASP A 237 15.70 8.62 3.60
N PHE A 238 15.27 7.45 3.14
CA PHE A 238 15.46 6.19 3.86
C PHE A 238 16.64 5.40 3.32
N GLU A 239 17.28 4.64 4.21
CA GLU A 239 18.32 3.65 3.89
C GLU A 239 18.01 2.30 4.55
N PHE A 240 18.33 1.22 3.86
CA PHE A 240 18.32 -0.12 4.42
C PHE A 240 19.60 -0.34 5.23
N VAL A 241 19.45 -0.87 6.44
CA VAL A 241 20.55 -1.21 7.34
C VAL A 241 20.43 -2.68 7.71
N PRO A 242 21.28 -3.57 7.13
CA PRO A 242 21.26 -4.99 7.43
C PRO A 242 21.29 -5.28 8.93
N GLY A 243 20.31 -6.04 9.43
CA GLY A 243 20.23 -6.45 10.84
C GLY A 243 19.74 -5.37 11.81
N LEU A 244 19.24 -4.23 11.33
CA LEU A 244 18.63 -3.21 12.19
C LEU A 244 17.31 -3.68 12.81
N GLY A 245 16.51 -4.40 12.02
CA GLY A 245 15.26 -5.03 12.40
C GLY A 245 15.25 -6.51 12.07
N ASP A 246 14.05 -7.08 11.96
CA ASP A 246 13.81 -8.51 11.71
C ASP A 246 13.60 -8.82 10.22
N LEU A 247 13.38 -7.78 9.41
CA LEU A 247 13.01 -7.88 8.00
C LEU A 247 14.18 -7.51 7.07
N ASP A 248 14.20 -8.11 5.89
CA ASP A 248 15.19 -7.83 4.85
C ASP A 248 14.87 -6.55 4.06
N GLU A 249 15.67 -6.26 3.01
CA GLU A 249 15.54 -5.06 2.19
C GLU A 249 14.16 -4.94 1.51
N ALA A 250 13.54 -6.07 1.16
CA ALA A 250 12.19 -6.12 0.60
C ALA A 250 11.10 -6.12 1.67
N ASN A 251 11.43 -5.80 2.93
CA ASN A 251 10.52 -5.79 4.08
C ASN A 251 9.81 -7.15 4.28
N GLY A 252 10.53 -8.24 3.99
CA GLY A 252 10.07 -9.61 4.21
C GLY A 252 11.10 -10.45 4.97
N ARG A 253 10.76 -11.72 5.20
CA ARG A 253 11.67 -12.73 5.76
C ARG A 253 11.19 -14.14 5.43
N GLU A 254 12.11 -15.10 5.46
CA GLU A 254 11.73 -16.51 5.54
C GLU A 254 11.12 -16.78 6.93
N THR A 255 9.95 -17.40 6.99
CA THR A 255 9.27 -17.67 8.26
C THR A 255 8.26 -18.81 8.11
N VAL A 256 8.03 -19.55 9.18
CA VAL A 256 6.83 -20.36 9.36
C VAL A 256 5.66 -19.45 9.72
N THR A 257 4.46 -19.85 9.31
CA THR A 257 3.19 -19.17 9.59
C THR A 257 2.10 -20.23 9.79
N PRO A 258 0.93 -19.89 10.36
CA PRO A 258 -0.18 -20.85 10.48
C PRO A 258 -0.55 -21.51 9.13
N GLU A 259 -0.52 -20.74 8.04
CA GLU A 259 -0.85 -21.21 6.69
C GLU A 259 0.30 -21.93 5.99
N TYR A 260 1.55 -21.63 6.38
CA TYR A 260 2.77 -22.21 5.82
C TYR A 260 3.65 -22.81 6.94
N PRO A 261 3.24 -23.93 7.56
CA PRO A 261 3.96 -24.53 8.69
C PRO A 261 5.32 -25.14 8.29
N ARG A 262 5.57 -25.34 6.99
CA ARG A 262 6.87 -25.77 6.45
C ARG A 262 7.79 -24.60 6.04
N GLY A 263 7.37 -23.36 6.32
CA GLY A 263 8.09 -22.16 5.94
C GLY A 263 7.67 -21.60 4.58
N THR A 264 7.81 -20.29 4.44
CA THR A 264 7.67 -19.54 3.21
C THR A 264 8.43 -18.22 3.35
N TYR A 265 8.75 -17.57 2.22
CA TYR A 265 9.10 -16.16 2.26
C TYR A 265 7.82 -15.35 2.38
N ALA A 266 7.78 -14.41 3.32
CA ALA A 266 6.60 -13.60 3.58
C ALA A 266 6.96 -12.13 3.67
N TYR A 267 6.10 -11.29 3.11
CA TYR A 267 6.19 -9.84 3.26
C TYR A 267 5.37 -9.35 4.44
N PHE A 268 5.82 -8.25 5.04
CA PHE A 268 5.14 -7.63 6.16
C PHE A 268 4.80 -6.18 5.82
N VAL A 269 3.54 -5.80 6.05
CA VAL A 269 3.11 -4.40 6.11
C VAL A 269 3.34 -3.92 7.54
N THR A 270 4.13 -2.86 7.68
CA THR A 270 4.60 -2.34 8.97
C THR A 270 4.12 -0.91 9.19
N GLU A 271 4.16 -0.44 10.44
CA GLU A 271 3.96 0.98 10.75
C GLU A 271 5.20 1.82 10.43
N SER A 272 6.35 1.15 10.27
CA SER A 272 7.59 1.77 9.82
C SER A 272 7.75 1.72 8.28
N PHE A 273 8.51 2.64 7.69
CA PHE A 273 8.94 2.58 6.29
C PHE A 273 9.52 1.19 5.97
N PRO A 274 9.19 0.58 4.80
CA PRO A 274 8.48 1.17 3.66
C PRO A 274 6.95 1.21 3.76
N PHE A 275 6.40 0.86 4.93
CA PHE A 275 4.98 0.68 5.23
C PHE A 275 4.36 -0.48 4.44
N VAL A 276 4.21 -0.29 3.12
CA VAL A 276 3.98 -1.34 2.13
C VAL A 276 5.32 -1.64 1.44
N PRO A 277 5.72 -2.92 1.32
CA PRO A 277 6.97 -3.26 0.65
C PRO A 277 7.07 -2.75 -0.79
N ARG A 278 8.30 -2.47 -1.23
CA ARG A 278 8.61 -1.82 -2.52
C ARG A 278 9.40 -2.69 -3.49
N MET A 279 9.72 -3.90 -3.06
CA MET A 279 10.50 -4.84 -3.84
C MET A 279 9.90 -6.24 -3.75
N LEU A 280 10.14 -7.03 -4.80
CA LEU A 280 9.68 -8.40 -4.90
C LEU A 280 10.88 -9.36 -4.93
N ALA A 281 10.84 -10.35 -4.04
CA ALA A 281 11.71 -11.49 -3.90
C ALA A 281 11.50 -12.54 -5.00
N GLY A 282 10.29 -12.66 -5.57
CA GLY A 282 9.98 -13.56 -6.67
C GLY A 282 9.82 -12.84 -8.01
N MET A 283 9.33 -13.58 -9.01
CA MET A 283 9.00 -13.02 -10.32
C MET A 283 7.57 -12.45 -10.31
N PRO A 284 7.38 -11.13 -10.49
CA PRO A 284 6.05 -10.55 -10.58
C PRO A 284 5.26 -11.02 -11.80
N ASP A 285 3.94 -11.02 -11.67
CA ASP A 285 3.03 -11.13 -12.81
C ASP A 285 2.64 -9.75 -13.36
N ARG A 286 2.58 -9.63 -14.70
CA ARG A 286 2.27 -8.36 -15.39
C ARG A 286 0.86 -7.85 -15.16
N SER A 287 -0.06 -8.68 -14.67
CA SER A 287 -1.41 -8.26 -14.27
C SER A 287 -1.42 -7.16 -13.20
N PHE A 288 -0.32 -6.94 -12.48
CA PHE A 288 -0.16 -5.86 -11.51
C PHE A 288 0.40 -4.54 -12.09
N ALA A 289 0.76 -4.50 -13.37
CA ALA A 289 1.27 -3.29 -14.00
C ALA A 289 0.20 -2.18 -14.05
N LYS A 290 0.60 -0.92 -13.93
CA LYS A 290 -0.28 0.26 -14.03
C LYS A 290 -0.15 0.86 -15.44
N GLY A 291 -1.27 1.07 -16.14
CA GLY A 291 -1.31 1.66 -17.49
C GLY A 291 -1.74 0.69 -18.62
N PRO A 292 -1.66 1.11 -19.90
CA PRO A 292 -2.15 0.32 -21.03
C PRO A 292 -1.43 -1.03 -21.13
N GLY A 293 -2.17 -2.12 -20.93
CA GLY A 293 -1.64 -3.50 -20.90
C GLY A 293 -1.42 -4.10 -19.50
N GLY A 294 -1.70 -3.33 -18.43
CA GLY A 294 -1.78 -3.78 -17.03
C GLY A 294 -3.22 -3.67 -16.50
N MET A 295 -3.42 -3.27 -15.24
CA MET A 295 -4.70 -2.90 -14.59
C MET A 295 -5.42 -1.81 -15.39
N GLY A 296 -6.00 -2.22 -16.52
CA GLY A 296 -6.91 -1.43 -17.33
C GLY A 296 -8.34 -1.83 -16.99
N PRO A 297 -9.31 -0.93 -17.22
CA PRO A 297 -10.71 -1.30 -17.16
C PRO A 297 -10.95 -2.42 -18.16
N GLY A 298 -11.33 -3.60 -17.66
CA GLY A 298 -11.67 -4.76 -18.50
C GLY A 298 -12.69 -4.38 -19.56
N GLY A 299 -12.20 -4.16 -20.79
CA GLY A 299 -13.02 -4.16 -21.99
C GLY A 299 -13.54 -5.57 -22.23
N GLN A 300 -14.82 -5.66 -22.55
CA GLN A 300 -15.60 -6.89 -22.75
C GLN A 300 -14.85 -7.97 -23.53
N ALA A 301 -15.05 -9.21 -23.07
CA ALA A 301 -14.64 -10.42 -23.78
C ALA A 301 -15.16 -10.43 -25.23
N GLY A 302 -14.24 -10.42 -26.19
CA GLY A 302 -14.50 -10.74 -27.59
C GLY A 302 -13.65 -11.95 -28.01
N GLY A 303 -14.31 -13.04 -28.38
CA GLY A 303 -13.69 -14.29 -28.84
C GLY A 303 -12.96 -14.18 -30.20
N PRO A 304 -12.34 -15.29 -30.67
CA PRO A 304 -11.31 -15.25 -31.70
C PRO A 304 -11.88 -15.22 -33.13
N GLY A 305 -11.31 -14.39 -34.00
CA GLY A 305 -11.69 -14.36 -35.42
C GLY A 305 -10.83 -13.45 -36.32
N SER A 306 -9.82 -14.06 -36.94
CA SER A 306 -9.34 -13.88 -38.34
C SER A 306 -9.09 -12.49 -38.96
N GLY A 307 -7.81 -12.26 -39.35
CA GLY A 307 -7.43 -11.90 -40.72
C GLY A 307 -7.24 -10.41 -41.08
N PRO A 308 -6.42 -10.07 -42.11
CA PRO A 308 -5.49 -8.94 -42.03
C PRO A 308 -5.77 -7.78 -43.00
N GLY A 309 -5.26 -6.59 -42.68
CA GLY A 309 -4.96 -5.55 -43.69
C GLY A 309 -5.29 -4.11 -43.27
N GLY A 310 -4.28 -3.23 -43.36
CA GLY A 310 -4.46 -1.77 -43.38
C GLY A 310 -3.50 -0.99 -42.48
N ALA A 311 -2.37 -0.56 -43.03
CA ALA A 311 -1.50 0.47 -42.44
C ALA A 311 -1.93 1.88 -42.93
N PRO A 312 -1.29 2.99 -42.49
CA PRO A 312 -1.67 3.74 -41.30
C PRO A 312 -2.13 5.18 -41.64
N ASP A 313 -3.07 5.75 -40.88
CA ASP A 313 -3.39 7.18 -40.97
C ASP A 313 -2.64 7.98 -39.89
N GLN A 314 -1.87 8.96 -40.35
CA GLN A 314 -1.06 9.87 -39.54
C GLN A 314 -1.93 11.02 -39.02
N GLY A 315 -2.57 10.82 -37.88
CA GLY A 315 -3.23 11.88 -37.13
C GLY A 315 -2.45 12.24 -35.86
N ARG A 316 -1.64 13.31 -35.90
CA ARG A 316 -1.02 13.89 -34.71
C ARG A 316 -2.09 14.31 -33.70
N ARG A 317 -2.28 13.53 -32.63
CA ARG A 317 -3.04 13.94 -31.45
C ARG A 317 -2.08 14.60 -30.44
N PRO A 318 -2.40 15.77 -29.88
CA PRO A 318 -1.62 16.36 -28.80
C PRO A 318 -1.74 15.50 -27.53
N PRO A 319 -0.72 15.49 -26.65
CA PRO A 319 -0.77 14.73 -25.40
C PRO A 319 -1.89 15.27 -24.50
N PRO A 320 -2.54 14.41 -23.70
CA PRO A 320 -3.56 14.86 -22.75
C PRO A 320 -2.92 15.78 -21.69
N PRO A 321 -3.61 16.84 -21.25
CA PRO A 321 -3.08 17.76 -20.25
C PRO A 321 -2.94 17.01 -18.92
N GLY A 322 -1.73 17.02 -18.36
CA GLY A 322 -1.47 16.56 -17.01
C GLY A 322 -2.38 17.32 -16.03
N GLY A 323 -3.20 16.57 -15.30
CA GLY A 323 -4.07 17.08 -14.25
C GLY A 323 -3.25 17.58 -13.07
N GLY A 324 -2.68 18.78 -13.21
CA GLY A 324 -2.07 19.52 -12.11
C GLY A 324 -3.16 20.19 -11.28
N PHE A 325 -3.12 19.97 -9.97
CA PHE A 325 -3.91 20.72 -9.00
C PHE A 325 -3.76 22.24 -9.19
N PRO A 326 -4.86 23.02 -9.27
CA PRO A 326 -4.83 24.46 -9.09
C PRO A 326 -4.96 24.78 -7.59
N GLY A 327 -3.89 25.32 -7.00
CA GLY A 327 -3.89 25.78 -5.60
C GLY A 327 -2.65 26.62 -5.33
N GLN A 328 -2.87 27.85 -4.89
CA GLN A 328 -1.87 28.91 -4.80
C GLN A 328 -0.77 28.66 -3.76
N ARG A 329 0.41 29.20 -4.06
CA ARG A 329 1.65 29.22 -3.25
C ARG A 329 1.42 29.72 -1.82
N PRO A 330 2.07 29.13 -0.81
CA PRO A 330 2.65 29.88 0.30
C PRO A 330 4.02 30.43 -0.13
N LYS A 331 4.26 31.73 0.09
CA LYS A 331 5.63 32.26 0.11
C LYS A 331 6.18 32.01 1.52
N PHE A 332 7.24 31.23 1.67
CA PHE A 332 8.01 31.19 2.90
C PHE A 332 9.49 31.43 2.63
N GLY A 333 10.06 32.34 3.41
CA GLY A 333 11.44 32.79 3.33
C GLY A 333 11.63 34.18 3.92
N GLN A 334 11.35 34.37 5.22
CA GLN A 334 12.08 35.32 6.06
C GLN A 334 12.17 34.80 7.51
N PRO A 335 13.35 34.90 8.15
CA PRO A 335 13.59 34.42 9.52
C PRO A 335 13.01 35.38 10.57
N PRO A 336 12.76 34.89 11.80
CA PRO A 336 12.09 35.66 12.85
C PRO A 336 12.97 36.81 13.39
N ARG A 337 12.32 37.95 13.63
CA ARG A 337 12.61 38.85 14.74
C ARG A 337 11.35 38.93 15.59
#